data_AF-A0A7C1A452-F1
#
_entry.id   AF-A0A7C1A452-F1
#
_cell.length_a   1.000
_cell.length_b   1.000
_cell.length_c   1.000
_cell.angle_alpha   90.00
_cell.angle_beta   90.00
_cell.angle_gamma   90.00
#
_symmetry.space_group_name_H-M   'P 1'
#
loop_
_entity.id
_entity.type
_entity.pdbx_description
1 polymer ?
#
loop_
_entity_poly.entity_id
_entity_poly.type
_entity_poly.pdbx_seq_one_letter_code
_entity_poly.pdbx_strand_id
1 'polypeptide(L)' 'TPLKVAVMGCVVNGPGEASAADIGITGGDGLGLLFKKGEIVRKVPEAELEKVLLDEIERMTGGK' A
#
# COMPACT_ATOMS: atom_id res chain seq x y z
N THR A 1 -18.36 3.21 -5.22
CA THR A 1 -17.39 2.94 -6.29
C THR A 1 -16.47 1.81 -5.84
N PRO A 2 -15.92 1.00 -6.75
CA PRO A 2 -14.94 -0.03 -6.38
C PRO A 2 -13.68 0.61 -5.81
N LEU A 3 -13.09 -0.02 -4.78
CA LEU A 3 -11.81 0.40 -4.19
C LEU A 3 -10.67 0.00 -5.15
N LYS A 4 -9.80 0.94 -5.52
CA LYS A 4 -8.61 0.67 -6.31
C LYS A 4 -7.43 0.37 -5.40
N VAL A 5 -6.84 -0.81 -5.57
CA VAL A 5 -5.69 -1.29 -4.80
C VAL A 5 -4.51 -1.54 -5.73
N ALA A 6 -3.32 -1.04 -5.39
CA ALA A 6 -2.08 -1.25 -6.14
C ALA A 6 -1.05 -2.04 -5.32
N VAL A 7 -0.40 -3.05 -5.92
CA VAL A 7 0.63 -3.87 -5.27
C VAL A 7 1.86 -3.95 -6.17
N MET A 8 2.96 -3.35 -5.74
CA MET A 8 4.19 -3.22 -6.54
C MET A 8 5.39 -3.84 -5.80
N GLY A 9 6.26 -4.53 -6.53
CA GLY A 9 7.44 -5.23 -5.97
C GLY A 9 8.74 -4.44 -5.96
N CYS A 10 8.75 -3.17 -6.41
CA CYS A 10 9.97 -2.36 -6.46
C CYS A 10 9.70 -0.87 -6.24
N VAL A 11 10.53 -0.22 -5.42
CA VAL A 11 10.47 1.21 -5.07
C VAL A 11 10.81 2.18 -6.21
N VAL A 12 11.34 1.69 -7.33
CA VAL A 12 11.77 2.54 -8.44
C VAL A 12 10.57 3.14 -9.19
N ASN A 13 9.62 2.29 -9.60
CA ASN A 13 8.42 2.74 -10.32
C ASN A 13 7.19 2.78 -9.39
N GLY A 14 7.17 1.91 -8.37
CA GLY A 14 6.02 1.67 -7.51
C GLY A 14 5.35 2.90 -6.87
N PRO A 15 6.07 3.98 -6.49
CA PRO A 15 5.43 5.18 -5.94
C PRO A 15 4.46 5.87 -6.93
N GLY A 16 4.74 5.84 -8.24
CA GLY A 16 3.90 6.45 -9.25
C GLY A 16 2.58 5.69 -9.47
N GLU A 17 2.64 4.36 -9.54
CA GLU A 17 1.41 3.56 -9.67
C GLU A 17 0.62 3.48 -8.36
N ALA A 18 1.30 3.38 -7.21
CA ALA A 18 0.64 3.28 -5.90
C ALA A 18 -0.06 4.59 -5.49
N SER A 19 0.44 5.74 -5.93
CA SER A 19 -0.20 7.04 -5.67
C SER A 19 -1.46 7.29 -6.49
N ALA A 20 -1.65 6.59 -7.62
CA ALA A 20 -2.86 6.67 -8.44
C ALA A 20 -4.02 5.80 -7.91
N ALA A 21 -3.75 4.93 -6.94
CA ALA A 21 -4.74 4.08 -6.28
C ALA A 21 -5.33 4.74 -5.03
N ASP A 22 -6.47 4.24 -4.56
CA ASP A 22 -7.04 4.68 -3.28
C ASP A 22 -6.12 4.25 -2.11
N ILE A 23 -5.54 3.07 -2.25
CA ILE A 23 -4.52 2.50 -1.37
C ILE A 23 -3.54 1.66 -2.19
N GLY A 24 -2.28 1.64 -1.80
CA GLY A 24 -1.30 0.77 -2.44
C GLY A 24 -0.08 0.49 -1.58
N ILE A 25 0.70 -0.50 -2.00
CA ILE A 25 1.99 -0.80 -1.39
C ILE A 25 3.09 -0.92 -2.42
N THR A 26 4.31 -0.68 -1.95
CA THR A 26 5.53 -0.94 -2.70
C THR A 26 6.54 -1.60 -1.76
N GLY A 27 7.03 -2.77 -2.13
CA GLY A 27 8.14 -3.47 -1.46
C GLY A 27 9.47 -3.25 -2.17
N GLY A 28 10.58 -3.49 -1.47
CA GLY A 28 11.94 -3.49 -2.01
C GLY A 28 13.01 -3.29 -0.93
N ASP A 29 14.15 -3.93 -1.10
CA ASP A 29 15.32 -3.83 -0.21
C ASP A 29 14.99 -4.09 1.28
N GLY A 30 14.05 -5.00 1.56
CA GLY A 30 13.64 -5.38 2.93
C GLY A 30 12.71 -4.36 3.60
N LEU A 31 12.28 -3.34 2.87
CA LEU A 31 11.37 -2.30 3.34
C LEU A 31 10.14 -2.23 2.43
N GLY A 32 9.09 -1.59 2.93
CA GLY A 32 8.00 -1.18 2.09
C GLY A 32 7.29 0.07 2.56
N LEU A 33 6.52 0.62 1.63
CA LEU A 33 5.79 1.86 1.75
C LEU A 33 4.30 1.58 1.52
N LEU A 34 3.45 2.07 2.42
CA LEU A 34 2.01 2.13 2.23
C LEU A 34 1.64 3.52 1.72
N PHE A 35 0.89 3.53 0.62
CA PHE A 35 0.31 4.72 0.00
C PHE A 35 -1.18 4.74 0.25
N LYS A 36 -1.73 5.91 0.54
CA LYS A 36 -3.17 6.15 0.65
C LYS A 36 -3.48 7.48 0.03
N LYS A 37 -4.39 7.49 -0.96
CA LYS A 37 -4.81 8.70 -1.69
C LYS A 37 -3.64 9.55 -2.20
N GLY A 38 -2.61 8.89 -2.72
CA GLY A 38 -1.43 9.58 -3.27
C GLY A 38 -0.31 9.87 -2.27
N GLU A 39 -0.52 9.66 -0.97
CA GLU A 39 0.46 10.00 0.06
C GLU A 39 1.04 8.77 0.75
N ILE A 40 2.33 8.84 1.12
CA ILE A 40 2.97 7.80 1.95
C ILE A 40 2.49 7.98 3.38
N VAL A 41 1.77 6.99 3.90
CA VAL A 41 1.24 7.03 5.27
C VAL A 41 2.01 6.14 6.24
N ARG A 42 2.77 5.17 5.73
CA ARG A 42 3.57 4.28 6.57
C ARG A 42 4.78 3.71 5.82
N LYS A 43 5.87 3.52 6.54
CA LYS A 43 7.04 2.74 6.12
C LYS A 43 7.21 1.59 7.11
N VAL A 44 7.29 0.36 6.61
CA VAL A 44 7.33 -0.86 7.43
C VAL A 44 8.37 -1.84 6.85
N PRO A 45 8.81 -2.85 7.63
CA PRO A 45 9.53 -3.99 7.07
C PRO A 45 8.70 -4.67 5.98
N GLU A 46 9.35 -5.18 4.93
CA GLU A 46 8.66 -5.82 3.81
C GLU A 46 7.79 -7.01 4.27
N ALA A 47 8.25 -7.76 5.27
CA ALA A 47 7.51 -8.87 5.88
C ALA A 47 6.18 -8.45 6.55
N GLU A 48 5.99 -7.17 6.85
CA GLU A 48 4.77 -6.64 7.48
C GLU A 48 3.81 -6.00 6.47
N LEU A 49 4.23 -5.80 5.21
CA LEU A 49 3.44 -5.08 4.20
C LEU A 49 2.07 -5.69 3.94
N GLU A 50 2.00 -7.01 3.79
CA GLU A 50 0.75 -7.72 3.53
C GLU A 50 -0.27 -7.45 4.64
N LYS A 51 0.14 -7.67 5.89
CA LYS A 51 -0.68 -7.43 7.06
C LYS A 51 -1.15 -5.98 7.12
N VAL A 52 -0.24 -5.03 6.93
CA VAL A 52 -0.54 -3.60 7.01
C VAL A 52 -1.49 -3.16 5.90
N LEU A 53 -1.37 -3.71 4.70
CA LEU A 53 -2.28 -3.45 3.60
C LEU A 53 -3.69 -3.97 3.91
N LEU A 54 -3.80 -5.23 4.37
CA LEU A 54 -5.09 -5.85 4.69
C LEU A 54 -5.80 -5.12 5.82
N ASP A 55 -5.10 -4.82 6.92
CA ASP A 55 -5.63 -4.06 8.06
C ASP A 55 -6.22 -2.70 7.60
N GLU A 56 -5.56 -2.04 6.65
CA GLU A 56 -6.00 -0.74 6.16
C GLU A 56 -7.16 -0.85 5.16
N ILE A 57 -7.18 -1.88 4.31
CA ILE A 57 -8.33 -2.18 3.44
C ILE A 57 -9.57 -2.48 4.29
N GLU A 58 -9.44 -3.26 5.37
CA GLU A 58 -10.53 -3.54 6.31
C GLU A 58 -11.07 -2.26 6.94
N ARG A 59 -10.19 -1.37 7.42
CA ARG A 59 -10.59 -0.05 7.93
C ARG A 59 -11.28 0.82 6.89
N MET A 60 -10.87 0.77 5.63
CA MET A 60 -11.47 1.55 4.55
C MET A 60 -12.82 1.00 4.10
N THR A 61 -13.05 -0.30 4.28
CA THR A 61 -14.26 -0.99 3.80
C THR A 61 -15.25 -1.33 4.92
N GLY A 62 -14.88 -1.12 6.18
CA GLY A 62 -15.71 -1.46 7.34
C GLY A 62 -15.78 -2.98 7.59
N GLY A 63 -14.76 -3.72 7.17
CA GLY A 63 -14.61 -5.15 7.47
C GLY A 63 -14.52 -5.38 8.97
N LYS A 64 -15.22 -6.41 9.46
CA LYS A 64 -15.31 -6.77 10.88
C LYS A 64 -13.99 -7.27 11.45
#